data_AF-A0A372R088-F1
#
_entry.id   AF-A0A372R088-F1
#
_cell.length_a   1.000
_cell.length_b   1.000
_cell.length_c   1.000
_cell.angle_alpha   90.00
_cell.angle_beta   90.00
_cell.angle_gamma   90.00
#
_symmetry.space_group_name_H-M   'P 1'
#
loop_
_entity.id
_entity.type
_entity.pdbx_description
1 polymer ?
#
loop_
_entity_poly.entity_id
_entity_poly.type
_entity_poly.pdbx_seq_one_letter_code
_entity_poly.pdbx_strand_id
1 'polypeptide(L)'
;DKLKKLRDIATGIKVIHTSNIIHKDYHSGNIFISSISEAITGDLGISKPLNDEEDNEIYGIIPYIAPEIFQGQKYTKASDIYSFGMVMWELMTGRKPFWDQNHDTELIIEICDGLRPPIVTNAPEGYIELMQKCWHPDPNERPT
;
A
#
# COMPACT_ATOMS: atom_id res chain seq x y z
N ASP A 1 11.78 -0.12 -17.05
CA ASP A 1 10.67 0.80 -16.73
C ASP A 1 9.96 0.53 -15.41
N LYS A 2 9.39 -0.66 -15.18
CA LYS A 2 8.65 -0.96 -13.93
C LYS A 2 9.46 -0.74 -12.64
N LEU A 3 10.72 -1.19 -12.60
CA LEU A 3 11.60 -0.98 -11.44
C LEU A 3 11.95 0.50 -11.19
N LYS A 4 12.10 1.28 -12.26
CA LYS A 4 12.30 2.74 -12.14
C LYS A 4 11.06 3.37 -11.50
N LYS A 5 9.87 3.06 -12.02
CA LYS A 5 8.60 3.53 -11.44
C LYS A 5 8.45 3.11 -9.99
N LEU A 6 8.78 1.86 -9.65
CA LEU A 6 8.73 1.38 -8.26
C LEU A 6 9.64 2.19 -7.33
N ARG A 7 10.86 2.47 -7.77
CA ARG A 7 11.80 3.32 -7.01
C ARG A 7 11.26 4.73 -6.82
N ASP A 8 10.65 5.30 -7.85
CA ASP A 8 10.06 6.65 -7.78
C ASP A 8 8.85 6.67 -6.81
N ILE A 9 8.00 5.63 -6.84
CA ILE A 9 6.87 5.40 -5.90
C ILE A 9 7.38 5.28 -4.44
N ALA A 10 8.38 4.41 -4.20
CA ALA A 10 9.00 4.25 -2.89
C ALA A 10 9.61 5.56 -2.38
N THR A 11 10.21 6.35 -3.29
CA THR A 11 10.75 7.68 -2.96
C THR A 11 9.64 8.63 -2.52
N GLY A 12 8.48 8.61 -3.20
CA GLY A 12 7.32 9.43 -2.83
C GLY A 12 6.81 9.13 -1.42
N ILE A 13 6.59 7.84 -1.09
CA ILE A 13 6.20 7.42 0.26
C ILE A 13 7.24 7.85 1.28
N LYS A 14 8.52 7.60 1.00
CA LYS A 14 9.61 7.97 1.89
C LYS A 14 9.58 9.47 2.22
N VAL A 15 9.37 10.34 1.23
CA VAL A 15 9.27 11.79 1.46
C VAL A 15 8.13 12.10 2.42
N ILE A 16 6.92 11.58 2.18
CA ILE A 16 5.75 11.76 3.06
C ILE A 16 6.06 11.30 4.49
N HIS A 17 6.64 10.10 4.63
CA HIS A 17 6.97 9.54 5.93
C HIS A 17 8.07 10.32 6.65
N THR A 18 9.09 10.81 5.95
CA THR A 18 10.12 11.68 6.55
C THR A 18 9.57 13.02 7.01
N SER A 19 8.46 13.48 6.42
CA SER A 19 7.70 14.65 6.89
C SER A 19 6.76 14.34 8.06
N ASN A 20 6.79 13.12 8.61
CA ASN A 20 5.90 12.65 9.69
C ASN A 20 4.41 12.71 9.33
N ILE A 21 4.10 12.49 8.06
CA ILE A 21 2.76 12.39 7.52
C ILE A 21 2.48 10.91 7.18
N ILE A 22 1.22 10.49 7.37
CA ILE A 22 0.67 9.22 6.89
C ILE A 22 -0.28 9.52 5.74
N HIS A 23 -0.22 8.74 4.66
CA HIS A 23 -1.03 8.95 3.47
C HIS A 23 -2.46 8.39 3.62
N LYS A 24 -2.62 7.21 4.25
CA LYS A 24 -3.90 6.54 4.57
C LYS A 24 -4.71 6.00 3.38
N ASP A 25 -4.44 6.46 2.16
CA ASP A 25 -5.12 6.04 0.93
C ASP A 25 -4.11 5.81 -0.20
N TYR A 26 -3.08 5.02 0.10
CA TYR A 26 -2.03 4.77 -0.86
C TYR A 26 -2.42 3.66 -1.85
N HIS A 27 -2.69 4.00 -3.10
CA HIS A 27 -3.01 3.03 -4.14
C HIS A 27 -2.60 3.53 -5.53
N SER A 28 -2.68 2.66 -6.54
CA SER A 28 -2.27 3.00 -7.92
C SER A 28 -2.99 4.22 -8.51
N GLY A 29 -4.26 4.45 -8.15
CA GLY A 29 -5.01 5.65 -8.54
C GLY A 29 -4.46 6.99 -8.01
N ASN A 30 -3.64 6.97 -6.96
CA ASN A 30 -3.00 8.16 -6.37
C ASN A 30 -1.51 8.27 -6.77
N ILE A 31 -1.11 7.48 -7.78
CA ILE A 31 0.23 7.51 -8.37
C ILE A 31 0.11 8.02 -9.81
N PHE A 32 0.66 9.21 -10.04
CA PHE A 32 0.61 9.89 -11.33
C PHE A 32 1.89 9.65 -12.12
N ILE A 33 1.80 9.67 -13.45
CA ILE A 33 2.95 9.57 -14.33
C ILE A 33 3.20 10.92 -15.00
N SER A 34 4.39 11.49 -14.79
CA SER A 34 4.79 12.76 -15.40
C SER A 34 5.08 12.62 -16.90
N SER A 35 5.18 13.75 -17.61
CA SER A 35 5.56 13.77 -19.03
C SER A 35 6.94 13.17 -19.32
N ILE A 36 7.83 13.14 -18.31
CA ILE A 36 9.15 12.49 -18.38
C ILE A 36 9.15 11.06 -17.81
N SER A 37 7.97 10.45 -17.72
CA SER A 37 7.74 9.04 -17.32
C SER A 37 8.11 8.69 -15.87
N GLU A 38 8.26 9.68 -14.99
CA GLU A 38 8.48 9.48 -13.55
C GLU A 38 7.15 9.21 -12.83
N ALA A 39 7.18 8.36 -11.82
CA ALA A 39 6.01 8.13 -10.97
C ALA A 39 6.02 9.10 -9.78
N ILE A 40 4.89 9.76 -9.54
CA ILE A 40 4.72 10.79 -8.52
C ILE A 40 3.57 10.37 -7.61
N THR A 41 3.84 10.30 -6.31
CA THR A 41 2.78 10.16 -5.31
C THR A 41 2.01 11.47 -5.21
N GLY A 42 0.68 11.41 -5.28
CA GLY A 42 -0.19 12.57 -5.11
C GLY A 42 -1.36 12.26 -4.17
N ASP A 43 -2.34 13.16 -4.18
CA ASP A 43 -3.53 13.15 -3.32
C ASP A 43 -3.25 13.02 -1.81
N LEU A 44 -2.96 14.16 -1.19
CA LEU A 44 -2.79 14.26 0.27
C LEU A 44 -4.07 14.75 0.97
N GLY A 45 -5.23 14.70 0.31
CA GLY A 45 -6.46 15.33 0.80
C GLY A 45 -6.94 14.79 2.15
N ILE A 46 -6.63 13.52 2.44
CA ILE A 46 -6.96 12.84 3.71
C ILE A 46 -5.72 12.46 4.52
N SER A 47 -4.53 12.87 4.07
CA SER A 47 -3.27 12.61 4.77
C SER A 47 -3.22 13.37 6.09
N LYS A 48 -2.62 12.77 7.11
CA LYS A 48 -2.60 13.31 8.47
C LYS A 48 -1.20 13.26 9.09
N PRO A 49 -0.85 14.21 9.99
CA PRO A 49 0.31 14.07 10.85
C PRO A 49 0.19 12.81 11.74
N LEU A 50 1.32 12.20 12.08
CA LEU A 50 1.38 11.00 12.94
C LEU A 50 0.66 11.14 14.30
N ASN A 51 0.54 12.36 14.83
CA ASN A 51 0.02 12.63 16.17
C ASN A 51 -1.42 13.16 16.17
N ASP A 52 -2.14 13.05 15.06
CA ASP A 52 -3.55 13.44 15.01
C ASP A 52 -4.41 12.34 15.68
N GLU A 53 -4.96 12.63 16.86
CA GLU A 53 -5.61 11.62 17.71
C GLU A 53 -7.10 11.42 17.41
N GLU A 54 -7.73 12.31 16.63
CA GLU A 54 -9.19 12.40 16.48
C GLU A 54 -9.76 11.60 15.30
N ASP A 55 -8.95 10.79 14.62
CA ASP A 55 -9.36 10.15 13.37
C ASP A 55 -9.56 8.63 13.50
N ASN A 56 -10.83 8.24 13.67
CA ASN A 56 -11.26 6.83 13.75
C ASN A 56 -11.94 6.34 12.46
N GLU A 57 -11.96 7.16 11.41
CA GLU A 57 -12.58 6.76 10.15
C GLU A 57 -11.62 5.88 9.33
N ILE A 58 -12.18 4.85 8.69
CA ILE A 58 -11.46 3.97 7.78
C ILE A 58 -11.54 4.59 6.38
N TYR A 59 -10.39 4.88 5.79
CA TYR A 59 -10.27 5.46 4.46
C TYR A 59 -9.60 4.50 3.49
N GLY A 60 -9.89 4.72 2.22
CA GLY A 60 -9.19 4.13 1.09
C GLY A 60 -9.87 2.90 0.50
N ILE A 61 -9.13 2.19 -0.34
CA ILE A 61 -9.67 1.11 -1.17
C ILE A 61 -9.33 -0.24 -0.55
N ILE A 62 -10.36 -1.06 -0.24
CA ILE A 62 -10.27 -2.29 0.58
C ILE A 62 -9.00 -3.13 0.35
N PRO A 63 -8.65 -3.53 -0.89
CA PRO A 63 -7.45 -4.32 -1.14
C PRO A 63 -6.11 -3.72 -0.69
N TYR A 64 -6.03 -2.39 -0.53
CA TYR A 64 -4.82 -1.66 -0.16
C TYR A 64 -4.81 -1.29 1.33
N ILE A 65 -5.92 -1.44 2.04
CA ILE A 65 -6.01 -1.13 3.47
C ILE A 65 -5.35 -2.26 4.26
N ALA A 66 -4.47 -1.90 5.19
CA ALA A 66 -3.78 -2.86 6.03
C ALA A 66 -4.76 -3.54 7.02
N PRO A 67 -4.61 -4.85 7.31
CA PRO A 67 -5.56 -5.62 8.11
C PRO A 67 -5.76 -5.04 9.52
N GLU A 68 -4.71 -4.49 10.12
CA GLU A 68 -4.80 -3.89 11.46
C GLU A 68 -5.77 -2.69 11.53
N ILE A 69 -6.01 -2.01 10.41
CA ILE A 69 -6.94 -0.88 10.32
C ILE A 69 -8.39 -1.36 10.42
N PHE A 70 -8.72 -2.45 9.73
CA PHE A 70 -10.04 -3.08 9.85
C PHE A 70 -10.29 -3.63 11.26
N GLN A 71 -9.23 -3.93 12.01
CA GLN A 71 -9.27 -4.36 13.40
C GLN A 71 -9.34 -3.20 14.40
N GLY A 72 -9.52 -1.96 13.91
CA GLY A 72 -9.67 -0.76 14.74
C GLY A 72 -8.36 -0.17 15.25
N GLN A 73 -7.20 -0.61 14.74
CA GLN A 73 -5.94 0.09 15.01
C GLN A 73 -5.83 1.36 14.16
N LYS A 74 -5.05 2.33 14.66
CA LYS A 74 -4.81 3.58 13.96
C LYS A 74 -3.91 3.37 12.75
N TYR A 75 -4.07 4.23 11.74
CA TYR A 75 -3.13 4.32 10.62
C TYR A 75 -1.72 4.66 11.12
N THR A 76 -0.73 4.04 10.48
CA THR A 76 0.69 4.24 10.75
C THR A 76 1.47 4.34 9.44
N LYS A 77 2.76 4.68 9.52
CA LYS A 77 3.65 4.53 8.36
C LYS A 77 3.64 3.09 7.84
N ALA A 78 3.62 2.10 8.74
CA ALA A 78 3.57 0.68 8.36
C ALA A 78 2.29 0.28 7.62
N SER A 79 1.16 0.96 7.85
CA SER A 79 -0.05 0.73 7.05
C SER A 79 0.09 1.25 5.62
N ASP A 80 0.76 2.40 5.40
CA ASP A 80 1.07 2.85 4.02
C ASP A 80 2.05 1.88 3.32
N ILE A 81 2.97 1.25 4.08
CA ILE A 81 3.91 0.26 3.53
C ILE A 81 3.17 -1.03 3.11
N TYR A 82 2.13 -1.44 3.83
CA TYR A 82 1.25 -2.52 3.38
C TYR A 82 0.63 -2.18 2.02
N SER A 83 0.06 -0.99 1.91
CA SER A 83 -0.55 -0.51 0.68
C SER A 83 0.46 -0.43 -0.47
N PHE A 84 1.71 -0.04 -0.18
CA PHE A 84 2.82 -0.10 -1.14
C PHE A 84 3.10 -1.53 -1.63
N GLY A 85 3.05 -2.54 -0.75
CA GLY A 85 3.15 -3.95 -1.12
C GLY A 85 2.05 -4.36 -2.12
N MET A 86 0.84 -3.83 -1.96
CA MET A 86 -0.26 -4.06 -2.90
C MET A 86 -0.04 -3.37 -4.26
N VAL A 87 0.52 -2.16 -4.25
CA VAL A 87 0.97 -1.48 -5.48
C VAL A 87 2.09 -2.25 -6.19
N MET A 88 3.04 -2.84 -5.44
CA MET A 88 4.05 -3.73 -6.01
C MET A 88 3.40 -4.90 -6.73
N TRP A 89 2.45 -5.57 -6.07
CA TRP A 89 1.73 -6.67 -6.70
C TRP A 89 1.02 -6.25 -7.99
N GLU A 90 0.34 -5.11 -7.98
CA GLU A 90 -0.33 -4.57 -9.16
C GLU A 90 0.64 -4.20 -10.29
N LEU A 91 1.80 -3.61 -9.98
CA LEU A 91 2.83 -3.33 -10.99
C LEU A 91 3.34 -4.61 -11.66
N MET A 92 3.45 -5.70 -10.90
CA MET A 92 3.88 -6.99 -11.40
C MET A 92 2.83 -7.59 -12.34
N THR A 93 1.58 -7.64 -11.91
CA THR A 93 0.50 -8.38 -12.61
C THR A 93 -0.26 -7.54 -13.64
N GLY A 94 -0.22 -6.21 -13.53
CA GLY A 94 -1.06 -5.29 -14.28
C GLY A 94 -2.54 -5.35 -13.88
N ARG A 95 -2.86 -5.92 -12.72
CA ARG A 95 -4.23 -6.08 -12.21
C ARG A 95 -4.32 -5.50 -10.82
N LYS A 96 -5.49 -4.97 -10.47
CA LYS A 96 -5.77 -4.58 -9.08
C LYS A 96 -5.72 -5.82 -8.18
N PRO A 97 -5.25 -5.71 -6.93
CA PRO A 97 -5.31 -6.81 -5.99
C PRO A 97 -6.78 -7.24 -5.80
N PHE A 98 -7.03 -8.55 -5.82
CA PHE A 98 -8.39 -9.14 -5.77
C PHE A 98 -9.33 -8.62 -6.86
N TRP A 99 -8.83 -8.40 -8.09
CA TRP A 99 -9.62 -7.92 -9.24
C TRP A 99 -10.79 -8.84 -9.63
N ASP A 100 -10.75 -10.10 -9.22
CA ASP A 100 -11.72 -11.17 -9.52
C ASP A 100 -12.71 -11.42 -8.37
N GLN A 101 -12.70 -10.59 -7.33
CA GLN A 101 -13.56 -10.70 -6.16
C GLN A 101 -14.33 -9.41 -5.91
N ASN A 102 -15.45 -9.49 -5.19
CA ASN A 102 -16.16 -8.31 -4.72
C ASN A 102 -15.37 -7.65 -3.59
N HIS A 103 -15.34 -6.32 -3.57
CA HIS A 103 -14.67 -5.55 -2.52
C HIS A 103 -15.67 -5.21 -1.43
N ASP A 104 -16.04 -6.22 -0.65
CA ASP A 104 -17.06 -6.14 0.40
C ASP A 104 -16.54 -6.64 1.75
N THR A 105 -17.45 -6.81 2.71
CA THR A 105 -17.12 -7.27 4.06
C THR A 105 -16.52 -8.67 4.10
N GLU A 106 -16.86 -9.55 3.16
CA GLU A 106 -16.31 -10.90 3.11
C GLU A 106 -14.82 -10.84 2.78
N LEU A 107 -14.43 -10.05 1.76
CA LEU A 107 -13.03 -9.82 1.43
C LEU A 107 -12.24 -9.21 2.61
N ILE A 108 -12.85 -8.28 3.36
CA ILE A 108 -12.21 -7.69 4.55
C ILE A 108 -11.87 -8.76 5.58
N ILE A 109 -12.81 -9.68 5.86
CA ILE A 109 -12.61 -10.78 6.81
C ILE A 109 -11.47 -11.67 6.32
N GLU A 110 -11.48 -12.07 5.05
CA GLU A 110 -10.43 -12.92 4.48
C GLU A 110 -9.04 -12.26 4.55
N ILE A 111 -8.93 -10.95 4.27
CA ILE A 111 -7.68 -10.18 4.39
C ILE A 111 -7.16 -10.19 5.84
N CYS A 112 -8.06 -10.03 6.81
CA CYS A 112 -7.75 -10.09 8.24
C CYS A 112 -7.26 -11.49 8.66
N ASP A 113 -7.82 -12.53 8.05
CA ASP A 113 -7.41 -13.93 8.23
C ASP A 113 -6.12 -14.31 7.47
N GLY A 114 -5.52 -13.34 6.78
CA GLY A 114 -4.21 -13.49 6.14
C GLY A 114 -4.27 -13.74 4.65
N LEU A 115 -5.43 -13.61 3.99
CA LEU A 115 -5.53 -13.67 2.54
C LEU A 115 -4.61 -12.63 1.91
N ARG A 116 -3.86 -13.06 0.89
CA ARG A 116 -3.01 -12.20 0.05
C ARG A 116 -3.21 -12.55 -1.41
N PRO A 117 -2.99 -11.60 -2.34
CA PRO A 117 -3.02 -11.90 -3.76
C PRO A 117 -2.00 -12.98 -4.15
N PRO A 118 -2.28 -13.80 -5.19
CA PRO A 118 -1.42 -14.92 -5.57
C PRO A 118 -0.05 -14.44 -6.06
N ILE A 119 1.01 -15.14 -5.66
CA ILE A 119 2.39 -14.83 -6.07
C ILE A 119 2.61 -15.29 -7.51
N VAL A 120 3.18 -14.41 -8.35
CA VAL A 120 3.49 -14.71 -9.76
C VAL A 120 5.00 -14.90 -9.93
N THR A 121 5.41 -15.99 -10.58
CA THR A 121 6.79 -16.52 -10.51
C THR A 121 7.80 -15.95 -11.52
N ASN A 122 7.49 -14.83 -12.19
CA ASN A 122 8.39 -14.21 -13.18
C ASN A 122 8.90 -12.82 -12.74
N ALA A 123 9.00 -12.59 -11.43
CA ALA A 123 9.49 -11.32 -10.89
C ALA A 123 11.03 -11.26 -10.87
N PRO A 124 11.63 -10.06 -10.92
CA PRO A 124 13.05 -9.89 -10.65
C PRO A 124 13.46 -10.43 -9.27
N GLU A 125 14.74 -10.77 -9.12
CA GLU A 125 15.31 -11.19 -7.84
C GLU A 125 15.02 -10.18 -6.72
N GLY A 126 14.65 -10.68 -5.54
CA GLY A 126 14.29 -9.87 -4.36
C GLY A 126 12.95 -9.14 -4.44
N TYR A 127 12.29 -9.06 -5.60
CA TYR A 127 11.03 -8.33 -5.75
C TYR A 127 9.91 -8.95 -4.91
N ILE A 128 9.73 -10.27 -5.02
CA ILE A 128 8.71 -11.02 -4.29
C ILE A 128 8.97 -10.95 -2.79
N GLU A 129 10.23 -11.13 -2.37
CA GLU A 129 10.62 -11.05 -0.97
C GLU A 129 10.30 -9.67 -0.38
N LEU A 130 10.68 -8.59 -1.06
CA LEU A 130 10.38 -7.23 -0.61
C LEU A 130 8.87 -6.97 -0.57
N MET A 131 8.15 -7.33 -1.63
CA MET A 131 6.68 -7.21 -1.69
C MET A 131 6.03 -7.94 -0.52
N GLN A 132 6.50 -9.16 -0.22
CA GLN A 132 5.98 -9.95 0.88
C GLN A 132 6.30 -9.37 2.25
N LYS A 133 7.47 -8.78 2.40
CA LYS A 133 7.85 -8.06 3.61
C LYS A 133 6.99 -6.81 3.82
N CYS A 134 6.65 -6.10 2.74
CA CYS A 134 5.79 -4.92 2.80
C CYS A 134 4.38 -5.25 3.32
N TRP A 135 3.79 -6.38 2.95
CA TRP A 135 2.43 -6.77 3.39
C TRP A 135 2.42 -7.79 4.55
N HIS A 136 3.51 -7.87 5.31
CA HIS A 136 3.65 -8.78 6.44
C HIS A 136 2.51 -8.57 7.45
N PRO A 137 1.94 -9.63 8.06
CA PRO A 137 0.84 -9.50 9.02
C PRO A 137 1.17 -8.58 10.20
N ASP A 138 2.34 -8.76 10.81
CA ASP A 138 2.84 -7.84 11.85
C ASP A 138 3.36 -6.54 11.20
N PRO A 139 2.78 -5.36 11.53
CA PRO A 139 3.24 -4.08 11.01
C PRO A 139 4.69 -3.73 11.40
N ASN A 140 5.22 -4.27 12.50
CA ASN A 140 6.58 -3.99 12.96
C ASN A 140 7.65 -4.71 12.13
N GLU A 141 7.28 -5.78 11.42
CA GLU A 141 8.18 -6.53 10.54
C GLU A 141 8.24 -5.94 9.12
N ARG A 142 7.39 -4.94 8.83
CA ARG A 142 7.37 -4.22 7.55
C ARG A 142 8.56 -3.25 7.46
N PRO A 143 9.12 -3.03 6.26
CA PRO A 143 10.24 -2.10 6.06
C PRO A 143 9.79 -0.63 6.22
N THR A 144 10.76 0.28 6.24
CA THR A 144 10.57 1.75 6.33
C THR A 144 11.18 2.50 5.16
#